data_AF-A0A7Y1VTH5-F1
#
_entry.id   AF-A0A7Y1VTH5-F1
#
_cell.length_a   1.000
_cell.length_b   1.000
_cell.length_c   1.000
_cell.angle_alpha   90.00
_cell.angle_beta   90.00
_cell.angle_gamma   90.00
#
_symmetry.space_group_name_H-M   'P 1'
#
loop_
_entity.id
_entity.type
_entity.pdbx_description
1 polymer ?
#
loop_
_entity_poly.entity_id
_entity_poly.type
_entity_poly.pdbx_seq_one_letter_code
_entity_poly.pdbx_strand_id
1 'polypeptide(L)'
;MANRERIICITQKGINLTPDFALPWHLTNLPADSFSISDRKPFFWKILIESYQAHHALLKIRVIDYHPIDIDVYQQQKVKYKIDHLKFAPLDWTLFEGFLTSFNFKALSPYLENTKEKAEPGSGEEIFQYKIKANLKDARFKLGYISVWTDLPALDHPVELQIKNDHVLPEFEFIKPYFSKVFNRKTFEIDVTLSVEGLQIKNLHCRSKQIDKINDGLIKTLKTSRIQTLRKNPKVILVDKHLFTTDDIFDQIDDGLPGNVFKQDPGDILSTLNELGMVRNSKQLQYLAGRMQDPDQQILITLTPHFGFLFVAKGLRQNHFIWELINSHATYVWSFENDEDVAEQSKKVERLVGLIHEQGREKYKQFYQRDLSQQDYVLRVIVHKHADAGVVDSFPNWRYRLEEMIG
;
A
#
# COMPACT_ATOMS: atom_id res chain seq x y z
N MET A 1 22.55 23.82 -4.98
CA MET A 1 21.09 23.75 -4.72
C MET A 1 20.41 24.74 -5.66
N ALA A 2 19.49 24.30 -6.52
CA ALA A 2 18.87 25.21 -7.49
C ALA A 2 18.03 26.25 -6.75
N ASN A 3 18.34 27.54 -6.92
CA ASN A 3 17.56 28.64 -6.36
C ASN A 3 16.10 28.47 -6.80
N ARG A 4 15.17 28.33 -5.85
CA ARG A 4 13.72 28.13 -6.07
C ARG A 4 12.92 29.42 -6.02
N GLU A 5 13.58 30.54 -5.71
CA GLU A 5 12.95 31.86 -5.67
C GLU A 5 13.04 32.54 -7.04
N ARG A 6 11.97 33.21 -7.44
CA ARG A 6 11.90 33.93 -8.71
C ARG A 6 11.18 35.26 -8.52
N ILE A 7 11.49 36.22 -9.36
CA ILE A 7 10.71 37.46 -9.52
C ILE A 7 9.74 37.27 -10.68
N ILE A 8 8.48 37.66 -10.52
CA ILE A 8 7.49 37.68 -11.59
C ILE A 8 6.92 39.08 -11.72
N CYS A 9 6.51 39.47 -12.93
CA CYS A 9 5.88 40.75 -13.18
C CYS A 9 4.38 40.55 -13.38
N ILE A 10 3.58 41.39 -12.72
CA ILE A 10 2.13 41.31 -12.71
C ILE A 10 1.55 42.45 -13.56
N THR A 11 0.57 42.12 -14.40
CA THR A 11 -0.09 43.06 -15.32
C THR A 11 -1.59 42.78 -15.38
N GLN A 12 -2.39 43.70 -15.94
CA GLN A 12 -3.81 43.45 -16.16
C GLN A 12 -4.08 42.21 -17.03
N LYS A 13 -3.17 41.90 -17.98
CA LYS A 13 -3.35 40.78 -18.92
C LYS A 13 -2.94 39.43 -18.33
N GLY A 14 -2.12 39.42 -17.28
CA GLY A 14 -1.60 38.20 -16.70
C GLY A 14 -0.27 38.38 -15.98
N ILE A 15 0.47 37.28 -15.89
CA ILE A 15 1.73 37.16 -15.17
C ILE A 15 2.85 36.91 -16.16
N ASN A 16 3.87 37.76 -16.13
CA ASN A 16 5.10 37.52 -16.86
C ASN A 16 6.08 36.80 -15.93
N LEU A 17 6.36 35.52 -16.22
CA LEU A 17 7.34 34.74 -15.46
C LEU A 17 8.78 35.15 -15.81
N THR A 18 8.97 35.62 -17.05
CA THR A 18 10.21 36.19 -17.58
C THR A 18 9.84 37.30 -18.56
N PRO A 19 10.79 38.17 -18.99
CA PRO A 19 10.51 39.21 -19.99
C PRO A 19 9.85 38.68 -21.28
N ASP A 20 10.23 37.46 -21.70
CA ASP A 20 9.75 36.85 -22.94
C ASP A 20 8.62 35.83 -22.75
N PHE A 21 8.13 35.61 -21.52
CA PHE A 21 7.13 34.57 -21.24
C PHE A 21 6.03 35.06 -20.30
N ALA A 22 4.82 35.13 -20.84
CA ALA A 22 3.62 35.60 -20.16
C ALA A 22 2.55 34.50 -20.10
N LEU A 23 1.85 34.41 -18.97
CA LEU A 23 0.67 33.57 -18.77
C LEU A 23 -0.55 34.44 -18.46
N PRO A 24 -1.64 34.34 -19.23
CA PRO A 24 -2.87 35.06 -18.93
C PRO A 24 -3.54 34.53 -17.65
N TRP A 25 -4.32 35.40 -16.99
CA TRP A 25 -4.96 35.08 -15.71
C TRP A 25 -5.87 33.84 -15.73
N HIS A 26 -6.54 33.55 -16.86
CA HIS A 26 -7.40 32.37 -17.00
C HIS A 26 -6.64 31.04 -17.01
N LEU A 27 -5.31 31.07 -17.18
CA LEU A 27 -4.44 29.89 -17.01
C LEU A 27 -3.90 29.77 -15.58
N THR A 28 -4.37 30.64 -14.68
CA THR A 28 -4.10 30.57 -13.25
C THR A 28 -5.30 30.01 -12.49
N ASN A 29 -5.15 29.74 -11.20
CA ASN A 29 -6.29 29.44 -10.35
C ASN A 29 -7.07 30.68 -9.88
N LEU A 30 -6.62 31.90 -10.17
CA LEU A 30 -7.35 33.12 -9.80
C LEU A 30 -8.48 33.41 -10.80
N PRO A 31 -9.64 33.90 -10.35
CA PRO A 31 -10.79 34.18 -11.19
C PRO A 31 -10.57 35.45 -12.01
N ALA A 32 -10.04 35.30 -13.23
CA ALA A 32 -9.60 36.38 -14.11
C ALA A 32 -10.64 37.50 -14.32
N ASP A 33 -11.93 37.16 -14.38
CA ASP A 33 -13.01 38.12 -14.62
C ASP A 33 -13.50 38.81 -13.34
N SER A 34 -12.99 38.41 -12.18
CA SER A 34 -13.42 38.88 -10.87
C SER A 34 -12.53 39.97 -10.29
N PHE A 35 -11.49 40.42 -11.01
CA PHE A 35 -10.67 41.53 -10.56
C PHE A 35 -9.99 42.26 -11.72
N SER A 36 -9.57 43.48 -11.44
CA SER A 36 -8.69 44.26 -12.30
C SER A 36 -7.54 44.82 -11.48
N ILE A 37 -6.43 45.06 -12.17
CA ILE A 37 -5.16 45.54 -11.68
C ILE A 37 -4.81 46.81 -12.46
N SER A 38 -4.16 47.76 -11.81
CA SER A 38 -3.71 48.99 -12.50
C SER A 38 -2.57 48.70 -13.47
N ASP A 39 -2.75 49.05 -14.75
CA ASP A 39 -1.67 49.01 -15.76
C ASP A 39 -0.77 50.27 -15.76
N ARG A 40 -0.93 51.17 -14.77
CA ARG A 40 -0.18 52.43 -14.72
C ARG A 40 1.32 52.22 -14.52
N LYS A 41 1.71 51.16 -13.81
CA LYS A 41 3.11 50.72 -13.62
C LYS A 41 3.17 49.20 -13.45
N PRO A 42 4.15 48.50 -14.04
CA PRO A 42 4.40 47.10 -13.72
C PRO A 42 4.87 46.99 -12.27
N PHE A 43 4.31 46.04 -11.53
CA PHE A 43 4.81 45.68 -10.21
C PHE A 43 5.25 44.22 -10.20
N PHE A 44 6.18 43.93 -9.31
CA PHE A 44 6.87 42.65 -9.27
C PHE A 44 6.56 41.94 -7.97
N TRP A 45 6.47 40.61 -8.02
CA TRP A 45 6.36 39.77 -6.83
C TRP A 45 7.54 38.81 -6.78
N LYS A 46 8.07 38.57 -5.58
CA LYS A 46 8.97 37.46 -5.32
C LYS A 46 8.15 36.24 -4.94
N ILE A 47 8.43 35.14 -5.61
CA ILE A 47 7.73 33.87 -5.44
C ILE A 47 8.70 32.76 -5.08
N LEU A 48 8.18 31.75 -4.40
CA LEU A 48 8.82 30.47 -4.16
C LEU A 48 8.15 29.39 -5.02
N ILE A 49 8.92 28.64 -5.78
CA ILE A 49 8.42 27.47 -6.51
C ILE A 49 8.26 26.29 -5.53
N GLU A 50 7.02 25.84 -5.34
CA GLU A 50 6.70 24.73 -4.44
C GLU A 50 6.83 23.37 -5.14
N SER A 51 6.29 23.26 -6.35
CA SER A 51 6.35 22.02 -7.15
C SER A 51 6.09 22.29 -8.63
N TYR A 52 6.56 21.38 -9.48
CA TYR A 52 6.27 21.37 -10.91
C TYR A 52 5.81 19.97 -11.33
N GLN A 53 4.69 19.89 -12.03
CA GLN A 53 4.10 18.64 -12.53
C GLN A 53 4.26 18.56 -14.05
N ALA A 54 5.27 17.82 -14.51
CA ALA A 54 5.65 17.76 -15.92
C ALA A 54 4.52 17.28 -16.85
N HIS A 55 3.71 16.31 -16.41
CA HIS A 55 2.62 15.75 -17.22
C HIS A 55 1.51 16.77 -17.55
N HIS A 56 1.30 17.77 -16.68
CA HIS A 56 0.26 18.79 -16.85
C HIS A 56 0.83 20.18 -17.16
N ALA A 57 2.15 20.30 -17.30
CA ALA A 57 2.86 21.58 -17.39
C ALA A 57 2.37 22.60 -16.33
N LEU A 58 2.08 22.12 -15.11
CA LEU A 58 1.50 22.89 -14.01
C LEU A 58 2.60 23.29 -13.02
N LEU A 59 2.73 24.59 -12.79
CA LEU A 59 3.65 25.16 -11.79
C LEU A 59 2.86 25.63 -10.55
N LYS A 60 3.22 25.12 -9.37
CA LYS A 60 2.68 25.62 -8.10
C LYS A 60 3.67 26.58 -7.44
N ILE A 61 3.19 27.77 -7.08
CA ILE A 61 4.00 28.86 -6.54
C ILE A 61 3.33 29.49 -5.32
N ARG A 62 4.15 30.08 -4.46
CA ARG A 62 3.71 30.91 -3.32
C ARG A 62 4.34 32.28 -3.43
N VAL A 63 3.56 33.34 -3.21
CA VAL A 63 4.12 34.70 -3.10
C VAL A 63 4.75 34.85 -1.72
N ILE A 64 6.01 35.25 -1.68
CA ILE A 64 6.78 35.44 -0.44
C ILE A 64 7.14 36.91 -0.20
N ASP A 65 7.08 37.75 -1.23
CA ASP A 65 7.22 39.21 -1.12
C ASP A 65 6.42 39.87 -2.24
N TYR A 66 5.49 40.76 -1.87
CA TYR A 66 4.64 41.50 -2.81
C TYR A 66 5.31 42.79 -3.32
N HIS A 67 6.41 43.23 -2.71
CA HIS A 67 7.14 44.45 -3.07
C HIS A 67 8.67 44.25 -2.98
N PRO A 68 9.26 43.35 -3.79
CA PRO A 68 10.70 43.10 -3.78
C PRO A 68 11.48 44.34 -4.22
N ILE A 69 12.57 44.62 -3.50
CA ILE A 69 13.46 45.77 -3.76
C ILE A 69 14.44 45.46 -4.91
N ASP A 70 14.96 44.22 -4.96
CA ASP A 70 15.87 43.76 -6.00
C ASP A 70 15.10 42.99 -7.07
N ILE A 71 14.90 43.63 -8.22
CA ILE A 71 14.23 43.07 -9.39
C ILE A 71 15.17 42.81 -10.56
N ASP A 72 16.48 43.09 -10.43
CA ASP A 72 17.45 42.97 -11.53
C ASP A 72 17.56 41.52 -12.01
N VAL A 73 17.34 40.58 -11.08
CA VAL A 73 17.30 39.14 -11.37
C VAL A 73 16.23 38.79 -12.41
N TYR A 74 15.10 39.52 -12.46
CA TYR A 74 14.00 39.25 -13.40
C TYR A 74 14.45 39.21 -14.86
N GLN A 75 15.32 40.16 -15.27
CA GLN A 75 15.81 40.28 -16.65
C GLN A 75 16.64 39.07 -17.09
N GLN A 76 17.21 38.33 -16.15
CA GLN A 76 18.09 37.20 -16.40
C GLN A 76 17.38 35.84 -16.30
N GLN A 77 16.11 35.83 -15.87
CA GLN A 77 15.36 34.58 -15.69
C GLN A 77 14.97 33.97 -17.03
N LYS A 78 15.06 32.63 -17.10
CA LYS A 78 14.61 31.84 -18.25
C LYS A 78 13.72 30.70 -17.79
N VAL A 79 12.65 30.47 -18.53
CA VAL A 79 11.77 29.31 -18.37
C VAL A 79 12.48 28.09 -18.97
N LYS A 80 12.79 27.10 -18.11
CA LYS A 80 13.51 25.87 -18.53
C LYS A 80 12.59 24.75 -19.01
N TYR A 81 11.32 24.79 -18.61
CA TYR A 81 10.33 23.75 -18.86
C TYR A 81 9.05 24.37 -19.36
N LYS A 82 8.28 23.66 -20.17
CA LYS A 82 6.96 24.13 -20.61
C LYS A 82 6.04 24.36 -19.42
N ILE A 83 5.39 25.51 -19.37
CA ILE A 83 4.40 25.85 -18.34
C ILE A 83 3.14 26.28 -19.06
N ASP A 84 2.07 25.50 -18.95
CA ASP A 84 0.77 25.82 -19.54
C ASP A 84 -0.19 26.38 -18.47
N HIS A 85 0.01 25.99 -17.21
CA HIS A 85 -0.84 26.40 -16.09
C HIS A 85 -0.01 26.81 -14.88
N LEU A 86 -0.56 27.76 -14.10
CA LEU A 86 0.02 28.24 -12.87
C LEU A 86 -0.99 28.14 -11.73
N LYS A 87 -0.54 27.74 -10.55
CA LYS A 87 -1.38 27.72 -9.35
C LYS A 87 -0.68 28.46 -8.22
N PHE A 88 -1.30 29.53 -7.76
CA PHE A 88 -0.95 30.20 -6.52
C PHE A 88 -1.43 29.38 -5.33
N ALA A 89 -0.57 29.28 -4.32
CA ALA A 89 -0.99 29.14 -2.95
C ALA A 89 -1.87 30.34 -2.53
N PRO A 90 -2.66 30.23 -1.45
CA PRO A 90 -3.45 31.35 -0.94
C PRO A 90 -2.62 32.65 -0.80
N LEU A 91 -3.20 33.78 -1.22
CA LEU A 91 -2.55 35.11 -1.23
C LEU A 91 -2.94 35.90 0.01
N ASP A 92 -2.02 36.65 0.61
CA ASP A 92 -2.37 37.53 1.73
C ASP A 92 -3.27 38.68 1.23
N TRP A 93 -4.53 38.71 1.69
CA TRP A 93 -5.48 39.74 1.26
C TRP A 93 -5.00 41.16 1.57
N THR A 94 -4.40 41.35 2.75
CA THR A 94 -3.98 42.69 3.22
C THR A 94 -2.91 43.29 2.33
N LEU A 95 -2.09 42.44 1.71
CA LEU A 95 -1.05 42.84 0.77
C LEU A 95 -1.57 42.86 -0.67
N PHE A 96 -2.42 41.90 -1.05
CA PHE A 96 -2.92 41.75 -2.41
C PHE A 96 -3.96 42.81 -2.81
N GLU A 97 -4.84 43.21 -1.90
CA GLU A 97 -5.91 44.19 -2.16
C GLU A 97 -5.36 45.51 -2.72
N GLY A 98 -4.22 45.96 -2.22
CA GLY A 98 -3.58 47.22 -2.63
C GLY A 98 -3.18 47.29 -4.11
N PHE A 99 -3.15 46.14 -4.81
CA PHE A 99 -2.83 46.06 -6.24
C PHE A 99 -4.08 46.07 -7.13
N LEU A 100 -5.27 45.90 -6.56
CA LEU A 100 -6.51 45.76 -7.31
C LEU A 100 -7.17 47.13 -7.53
N THR A 101 -7.61 47.40 -8.75
CA THR A 101 -8.42 48.58 -9.10
C THR A 101 -9.91 48.32 -9.01
N SER A 102 -10.33 47.07 -9.20
CA SER A 102 -11.69 46.59 -8.92
C SER A 102 -11.62 45.10 -8.59
N PHE A 103 -12.55 44.61 -7.77
CA PHE A 103 -12.58 43.20 -7.43
C PHE A 103 -13.97 42.75 -6.93
N ASN A 104 -14.23 41.46 -7.13
CA ASN A 104 -15.30 40.72 -6.48
C ASN A 104 -14.66 39.86 -5.39
N PHE A 105 -14.74 40.36 -4.15
CA PHE A 105 -14.15 39.69 -2.99
C PHE A 105 -14.70 38.28 -2.80
N LYS A 106 -15.99 38.06 -3.05
CA LYS A 106 -16.63 36.76 -2.91
C LYS A 106 -15.95 35.72 -3.81
N ALA A 107 -15.69 36.07 -5.06
CA ALA A 107 -15.00 35.21 -6.02
C ALA A 107 -13.51 35.01 -5.68
N LEU A 108 -12.84 36.03 -5.11
CA LEU A 108 -11.43 35.94 -4.73
C LEU A 108 -11.18 35.26 -3.39
N SER A 109 -12.13 35.31 -2.46
CA SER A 109 -12.00 34.83 -1.08
C SER A 109 -11.48 33.39 -0.91
N PRO A 110 -11.78 32.41 -1.81
CA PRO A 110 -11.22 31.06 -1.70
C PRO A 110 -9.70 30.99 -1.94
N TYR A 111 -9.12 32.06 -2.49
CA TYR A 111 -7.71 32.15 -2.87
C TYR A 111 -6.90 33.05 -1.94
N LEU A 112 -7.47 33.49 -0.80
CA LEU A 112 -6.85 34.45 0.10
C LEU A 112 -6.57 33.88 1.50
N GLU A 113 -5.43 34.25 2.09
CA GLU A 113 -5.08 34.09 3.51
C GLU A 113 -5.64 35.26 4.34
N ASN A 114 -5.93 35.02 5.63
CA ASN A 114 -6.38 36.04 6.60
C ASN A 114 -7.76 36.69 6.37
N THR A 115 -8.73 35.98 5.79
CA THR A 115 -10.15 36.44 5.75
C THR A 115 -10.92 36.26 7.08
N LYS A 116 -10.22 36.21 8.22
CA LYS A 116 -10.87 36.19 9.53
C LYS A 116 -11.25 37.62 9.95
N GLU A 117 -12.53 37.77 10.24
CA GLU A 117 -13.22 38.89 10.92
C GLU A 117 -13.76 40.03 10.03
N LYS A 118 -14.96 39.79 9.49
CA LYS A 118 -16.19 40.23 10.17
C LYS A 118 -17.27 39.18 9.97
N ALA A 119 -17.56 38.44 11.04
CA ALA A 119 -18.79 37.69 11.14
C ALA A 119 -19.94 38.69 11.16
N GLU A 120 -20.70 38.78 10.08
CA GLU A 120 -22.09 39.20 10.18
C GLU A 120 -22.85 38.09 10.92
N PRO A 121 -23.61 38.40 11.99
CA PRO A 121 -24.43 37.42 12.66
C PRO A 121 -25.64 37.12 11.77
N GLY A 122 -25.58 36.06 10.96
CA GLY A 122 -26.75 35.67 10.16
C GLY A 122 -26.65 34.60 9.08
N SER A 123 -25.53 33.94 8.77
CA SER A 123 -25.55 32.81 7.82
C SER A 123 -25.56 31.49 8.59
N GLY A 124 -26.74 30.87 8.70
CA GLY A 124 -26.83 29.50 9.21
C GLY A 124 -25.98 28.55 8.39
N GLU A 125 -25.45 27.51 9.04
CA GLU A 125 -24.79 26.39 8.36
C GLU A 125 -25.80 25.75 7.38
N GLU A 126 -25.51 25.85 6.09
CA GLU A 126 -26.32 25.21 5.06
C GLU A 126 -25.85 23.76 4.90
N ILE A 127 -26.74 22.82 5.16
CA ILE A 127 -26.46 21.39 5.05
C ILE A 127 -27.11 20.85 3.78
N PHE A 128 -26.27 20.34 2.89
CA PHE A 128 -26.68 19.68 1.65
C PHE A 128 -26.48 18.17 1.77
N GLN A 129 -27.44 17.43 1.21
CA GLN A 129 -27.37 15.98 1.11
C GLN A 129 -27.43 15.57 -0.36
N TYR A 130 -26.42 14.83 -0.80
CA TYR A 130 -26.35 14.30 -2.15
C TYR A 130 -26.24 12.78 -2.15
N LYS A 131 -26.78 12.18 -3.21
CA LYS A 131 -26.54 10.77 -3.56
C LYS A 131 -25.80 10.72 -4.88
N ILE A 132 -24.52 10.40 -4.81
CA ILE A 132 -23.65 10.33 -5.98
C ILE A 132 -23.45 8.88 -6.37
N LYS A 133 -23.60 8.57 -7.67
CA LYS A 133 -23.29 7.25 -8.21
C LYS A 133 -21.93 7.30 -8.90
N ALA A 134 -20.95 6.58 -8.36
CA ALA A 134 -19.59 6.54 -8.87
C ALA A 134 -19.25 5.18 -9.49
N ASN A 135 -18.36 5.16 -10.48
CA ASN A 135 -17.81 3.92 -11.05
C ASN A 135 -16.56 3.49 -10.27
N LEU A 136 -16.47 2.20 -9.94
CA LEU A 136 -15.29 1.63 -9.28
C LEU A 136 -13.99 1.83 -10.07
N LYS A 137 -14.08 1.86 -11.41
CA LYS A 137 -12.93 2.09 -12.28
C LYS A 137 -12.29 3.46 -12.01
N ASP A 138 -13.11 4.47 -11.79
CA ASP A 138 -12.69 5.88 -11.68
C ASP A 138 -12.31 6.25 -10.24
N ALA A 139 -12.73 5.44 -9.27
CA ALA A 139 -12.29 5.56 -7.88
C ALA A 139 -10.79 5.33 -7.73
N ARG A 140 -10.20 5.72 -6.60
CA ARG A 140 -8.82 5.37 -6.23
C ARG A 140 -8.81 4.78 -4.83
N PHE A 141 -8.22 3.59 -4.70
CA PHE A 141 -8.06 2.91 -3.42
C PHE A 141 -6.78 3.45 -2.76
N LYS A 142 -6.94 4.04 -1.58
CA LYS A 142 -5.86 4.60 -0.77
C LYS A 142 -5.92 3.97 0.62
N LEU A 143 -4.86 4.14 1.41
CA LEU A 143 -4.82 3.56 2.75
C LEU A 143 -5.94 4.14 3.62
N GLY A 144 -6.89 3.30 4.01
CA GLY A 144 -8.01 3.65 4.88
C GLY A 144 -9.18 4.39 4.21
N TYR A 145 -9.17 4.58 2.88
CA TYR A 145 -10.29 5.21 2.18
C TYR A 145 -10.28 5.00 0.67
N ILE A 146 -11.44 5.25 0.05
CA ILE A 146 -11.61 5.32 -1.40
C ILE A 146 -11.91 6.77 -1.78
N SER A 147 -11.26 7.29 -2.81
CA SER A 147 -11.48 8.65 -3.32
C SER A 147 -12.09 8.69 -4.71
N VAL A 148 -13.04 9.60 -4.93
CA VAL A 148 -13.66 9.90 -6.24
C VAL A 148 -13.80 11.40 -6.41
N TRP A 149 -13.45 11.93 -7.59
CA TRP A 149 -13.70 13.33 -7.93
C TRP A 149 -15.11 13.49 -8.51
N THR A 150 -15.85 14.48 -8.04
CA THR A 150 -17.19 14.80 -8.56
C THR A 150 -17.51 16.27 -8.40
N ASP A 151 -18.45 16.76 -9.21
CA ASP A 151 -19.04 18.08 -9.07
C ASP A 151 -20.24 18.01 -8.12
N LEU A 152 -20.27 18.88 -7.11
CA LEU A 152 -21.42 19.03 -6.22
C LEU A 152 -22.12 20.34 -6.56
N PRO A 153 -23.46 20.36 -6.75
CA PRO A 153 -24.18 21.58 -7.13
C PRO A 153 -23.98 22.80 -6.23
N ALA A 154 -23.67 22.61 -4.94
CA ALA A 154 -23.38 23.70 -4.01
C ALA A 154 -21.93 24.24 -4.11
N LEU A 155 -21.08 23.67 -4.97
CA LEU A 155 -19.68 24.03 -5.13
C LEU A 155 -19.39 24.36 -6.60
N ASP A 156 -18.63 25.43 -6.83
CA ASP A 156 -18.26 25.88 -8.18
C ASP A 156 -17.07 25.12 -8.79
N HIS A 157 -16.60 24.05 -8.13
CA HIS A 157 -15.45 23.27 -8.56
C HIS A 157 -15.58 21.78 -8.16
N PRO A 158 -14.94 20.86 -8.89
CA PRO A 158 -14.90 19.45 -8.51
C PRO A 158 -14.22 19.27 -7.16
N VAL A 159 -14.76 18.36 -6.34
CA VAL A 159 -14.23 18.01 -5.03
C VAL A 159 -13.88 16.52 -4.97
N GLU A 160 -12.83 16.17 -4.22
CA GLU A 160 -12.48 14.78 -3.92
C GLU A 160 -13.36 14.29 -2.76
N LEU A 161 -14.31 13.41 -3.06
CA LEU A 161 -15.06 12.68 -2.05
C LEU A 161 -14.18 11.57 -1.47
N GLN A 162 -13.98 11.57 -0.15
CA GLN A 162 -13.23 10.55 0.55
C GLN A 162 -14.17 9.67 1.37
N ILE A 163 -14.38 8.44 0.93
CA ILE A 163 -15.17 7.43 1.64
C ILE A 163 -14.23 6.65 2.56
N LYS A 164 -14.24 6.97 3.85
CA LYS A 164 -13.38 6.31 4.84
C LYS A 164 -13.79 4.86 5.07
N ASN A 165 -12.81 3.98 5.06
CA ASN A 165 -12.92 2.58 5.47
C ASN A 165 -11.51 2.05 5.77
N ASP A 166 -11.26 1.75 7.05
CA ASP A 166 -9.93 1.36 7.56
C ASP A 166 -9.41 0.04 7.01
N HIS A 167 -10.29 -0.80 6.43
CA HIS A 167 -9.92 -2.07 5.80
C HIS A 167 -9.46 -1.92 4.34
N VAL A 168 -9.48 -0.70 3.80
CA VAL A 168 -9.05 -0.44 2.42
C VAL A 168 -7.52 -0.30 2.35
N LEU A 169 -6.91 -1.11 1.50
CA LEU A 169 -5.48 -1.06 1.20
C LEU A 169 -5.22 -0.48 -0.21
N PRO A 170 -4.11 0.25 -0.43
CA PRO A 170 -3.74 0.74 -1.76
C PRO A 170 -3.65 -0.36 -2.82
N GLU A 171 -3.20 -1.56 -2.45
CA GLU A 171 -3.04 -2.71 -3.33
C GLU A 171 -4.39 -3.20 -3.91
N PHE A 172 -5.51 -2.82 -3.30
CA PHE A 172 -6.86 -3.12 -3.80
C PHE A 172 -7.19 -2.42 -5.12
N GLU A 173 -6.43 -1.40 -5.50
CA GLU A 173 -6.50 -0.75 -6.81
C GLU A 173 -6.33 -1.77 -7.95
N PHE A 174 -5.46 -2.77 -7.76
CA PHE A 174 -5.17 -3.81 -8.76
C PHE A 174 -6.25 -4.90 -8.84
N ILE A 175 -7.19 -4.94 -7.89
CA ILE A 175 -8.26 -5.94 -7.82
C ILE A 175 -9.67 -5.32 -7.83
N LYS A 176 -9.82 -4.10 -8.36
CA LYS A 176 -11.14 -3.49 -8.62
C LYS A 176 -12.15 -4.37 -9.36
N PRO A 177 -11.77 -5.17 -10.38
CA PRO A 177 -12.69 -6.10 -11.02
C PRO A 177 -13.28 -7.12 -10.05
N TYR A 178 -12.54 -7.51 -9.02
CA TYR A 178 -13.00 -8.41 -7.97
C TYR A 178 -14.08 -7.75 -7.12
N PHE A 179 -13.86 -6.53 -6.63
CA PHE A 179 -14.88 -5.79 -5.87
C PHE A 179 -16.16 -5.55 -6.69
N SER A 180 -16.05 -5.39 -8.01
CA SER A 180 -17.22 -5.30 -8.89
C SER A 180 -18.06 -6.60 -8.87
N LYS A 181 -17.40 -7.77 -8.79
CA LYS A 181 -18.09 -9.07 -8.64
C LYS A 181 -18.72 -9.19 -7.25
N VAL A 182 -17.99 -8.84 -6.18
CA VAL A 182 -18.49 -8.89 -4.79
C VAL A 182 -19.71 -7.99 -4.59
N PHE A 183 -19.68 -6.77 -5.13
CA PHE A 183 -20.79 -5.84 -5.02
C PHE A 183 -21.94 -6.17 -5.98
N ASN A 184 -21.73 -7.12 -6.90
CA ASN A 184 -22.60 -7.48 -8.02
C ASN A 184 -22.97 -6.26 -8.89
N ARG A 185 -22.01 -5.32 -9.06
CA ARG A 185 -22.17 -4.07 -9.81
C ARG A 185 -20.82 -3.37 -9.99
N LYS A 186 -20.66 -2.62 -11.09
CA LYS A 186 -19.46 -1.80 -11.36
C LYS A 186 -19.51 -0.40 -10.72
N THR A 187 -20.62 -0.05 -10.07
CA THR A 187 -20.87 1.28 -9.50
C THR A 187 -21.25 1.20 -8.04
N PHE A 188 -20.96 2.23 -7.26
CA PHE A 188 -21.36 2.34 -5.86
C PHE A 188 -22.02 3.69 -5.61
N GLU A 189 -22.87 3.72 -4.59
CA GLU A 189 -23.59 4.93 -4.18
C GLU A 189 -22.86 5.55 -3.00
N ILE A 190 -22.73 6.88 -3.03
CA ILE A 190 -22.08 7.68 -2.01
C ILE A 190 -23.14 8.62 -1.45
N ASP A 191 -23.45 8.45 -0.17
CA ASP A 191 -24.23 9.42 0.61
C ASP A 191 -23.26 10.51 1.08
N VAL A 192 -23.45 11.74 0.57
CA VAL A 192 -22.61 12.90 0.88
C VAL A 192 -23.40 13.85 1.76
N THR A 193 -22.85 14.19 2.93
CA THR A 193 -23.31 15.29 3.78
C THR A 193 -22.27 16.40 3.68
N LEU A 194 -22.68 17.50 3.07
CA LEU A 194 -21.85 18.69 2.91
C LEU A 194 -22.44 19.77 3.81
N SER A 195 -21.62 20.36 4.67
CA SER A 195 -22.00 21.57 5.39
C SER A 195 -21.12 22.74 4.97
N VAL A 196 -21.80 23.83 4.61
CA VAL A 196 -21.18 25.04 4.10
C VAL A 196 -21.59 26.20 5.00
N GLU A 197 -20.61 27.00 5.40
CA GLU A 197 -20.85 28.30 6.01
C GLU A 197 -20.36 29.36 5.02
N GLY A 198 -21.29 30.07 4.40
CA GLY A 198 -21.00 30.98 3.29
C GLY A 198 -20.47 30.24 2.06
N LEU A 199 -19.15 30.29 1.84
CA LEU A 199 -18.45 29.61 0.73
C LEU A 199 -17.40 28.60 1.20
N GLN A 200 -17.29 28.37 2.51
CA GLN A 200 -16.33 27.43 3.06
C GLN A 200 -16.99 26.09 3.39
N ILE A 201 -16.41 25.00 2.88
CA ILE A 201 -16.75 23.64 3.30
C ILE A 201 -16.30 23.47 4.76
N LYS A 202 -17.25 23.38 5.68
CA LYS A 202 -16.97 23.08 7.10
C LYS A 202 -16.87 21.60 7.33
N ASN A 203 -17.76 20.84 6.73
CA ASN A 203 -17.78 19.40 6.83
C ASN A 203 -18.11 18.78 5.47
N LEU A 204 -17.31 17.79 5.07
CA LEU A 204 -17.60 16.92 3.95
C LEU A 204 -17.47 15.50 4.44
N HIS A 205 -18.63 14.88 4.65
CA HIS A 205 -18.70 13.52 5.16
C HIS A 205 -19.34 12.62 4.11
N CYS A 206 -18.63 11.54 3.76
CA CYS A 206 -19.07 10.61 2.74
C CYS A 206 -19.20 9.21 3.33
N ARG A 207 -20.30 8.52 3.00
CA ARG A 207 -20.52 7.11 3.36
C ARG A 207 -20.97 6.31 2.15
N SER A 208 -20.68 5.02 2.14
CA SER A 208 -21.18 4.13 1.11
C SER A 208 -21.39 2.73 1.67
N LYS A 209 -22.65 2.28 1.66
CA LYS A 209 -23.02 0.92 2.11
C LYS A 209 -22.30 -0.18 1.34
N GLN A 210 -21.93 0.07 0.09
CA GLN A 210 -21.15 -0.88 -0.72
C GLN A 210 -19.70 -0.93 -0.24
N ILE A 211 -19.08 0.22 0.01
CA ILE A 211 -17.70 0.28 0.49
C ILE A 211 -17.60 -0.27 1.91
N ASP A 212 -18.60 -0.09 2.76
CA ASP A 212 -18.67 -0.69 4.11
C ASP A 212 -18.63 -2.23 4.10
N LYS A 213 -18.90 -2.87 2.95
CA LYS A 213 -18.75 -4.34 2.80
C LYS A 213 -17.28 -4.77 2.72
N ILE A 214 -16.35 -3.87 2.45
CA ILE A 214 -14.92 -4.13 2.58
C ILE A 214 -14.62 -4.12 4.08
N ASN A 215 -14.65 -5.29 4.69
CA ASN A 215 -14.41 -5.47 6.12
C ASN A 215 -13.58 -6.73 6.36
N ASP A 216 -13.20 -6.97 7.62
CA ASP A 216 -12.42 -8.15 8.00
C ASP A 216 -13.08 -9.46 7.58
N GLY A 217 -14.41 -9.55 7.60
CA GLY A 217 -15.15 -10.75 7.17
C GLY A 217 -14.97 -11.04 5.68
N LEU A 218 -15.08 -10.03 4.82
CA LEU A 218 -14.83 -10.17 3.39
C LEU A 218 -13.36 -10.53 3.12
N ILE A 219 -12.43 -9.82 3.76
CA ILE A 219 -10.98 -10.05 3.62
C ILE A 219 -10.61 -11.46 4.08
N LYS A 220 -11.16 -11.91 5.21
CA LYS A 220 -10.93 -13.28 5.73
C LYS A 220 -11.48 -14.33 4.79
N THR A 221 -12.67 -14.13 4.24
CA THR A 221 -13.27 -15.04 3.25
C THR A 221 -12.39 -15.17 2.02
N LEU A 222 -11.84 -14.03 1.57
CA LEU A 222 -10.89 -13.96 0.47
C LEU A 222 -9.61 -14.72 0.76
N LYS A 223 -8.90 -14.37 1.82
CA LYS A 223 -7.68 -15.06 2.27
C LYS A 223 -7.92 -16.57 2.34
N THR A 224 -9.01 -16.99 2.98
CA THR A 224 -9.43 -18.40 3.10
C THR A 224 -9.61 -19.08 1.75
N SER A 225 -10.30 -18.43 0.80
CA SER A 225 -10.51 -18.98 -0.54
C SER A 225 -9.19 -19.22 -1.28
N ARG A 226 -8.21 -18.32 -1.15
CA ARG A 226 -6.89 -18.49 -1.78
C ARG A 226 -6.19 -19.74 -1.24
N ILE A 227 -6.20 -19.93 0.08
CA ILE A 227 -5.58 -21.11 0.71
C ILE A 227 -6.28 -22.42 0.29
N GLN A 228 -7.60 -22.40 0.11
CA GLN A 228 -8.32 -23.55 -0.44
C GLN A 228 -7.91 -23.87 -1.88
N THR A 229 -7.68 -22.85 -2.72
CA THR A 229 -7.17 -23.03 -4.10
C THR A 229 -5.77 -23.64 -4.09
N LEU A 230 -4.87 -23.18 -3.21
CA LEU A 230 -3.52 -23.72 -3.08
C LEU A 230 -3.52 -25.23 -2.82
N ARG A 231 -4.44 -25.71 -2.00
CA ARG A 231 -4.57 -27.15 -1.73
C ARG A 231 -5.12 -27.94 -2.93
N LYS A 232 -6.11 -27.38 -3.63
CA LYS A 232 -6.82 -28.10 -4.72
C LYS A 232 -6.00 -28.18 -6.00
N ASN A 233 -5.37 -27.08 -6.39
CA ASN A 233 -4.61 -26.95 -7.63
C ASN A 233 -3.26 -26.30 -7.35
N PRO A 234 -2.31 -27.02 -6.75
CA PRO A 234 -0.98 -26.49 -6.41
C PRO A 234 -0.07 -26.36 -7.65
N LYS A 235 -0.63 -26.11 -8.84
CA LYS A 235 0.15 -25.94 -10.09
C LYS A 235 0.89 -24.60 -10.05
N VAL A 236 1.95 -24.55 -9.26
CA VAL A 236 2.97 -23.50 -9.31
C VAL A 236 3.88 -23.87 -10.48
N ILE A 237 3.92 -23.01 -11.50
CA ILE A 237 4.60 -23.25 -12.78
C ILE A 237 6.07 -22.84 -12.65
N LEU A 238 6.76 -23.36 -11.64
CA LEU A 238 8.21 -23.22 -11.53
C LEU A 238 8.86 -24.59 -11.74
N VAL A 239 9.60 -24.68 -12.83
CA VAL A 239 10.56 -25.74 -13.10
C VAL A 239 11.69 -25.57 -12.06
N ASP A 240 12.02 -26.65 -11.35
CA ASP A 240 13.17 -26.80 -10.43
C ASP A 240 13.16 -26.03 -9.09
N LYS A 241 12.00 -25.56 -8.60
CA LYS A 241 11.87 -25.00 -7.22
C LYS A 241 10.99 -25.88 -6.35
N HIS A 242 11.38 -26.10 -5.09
CA HIS A 242 10.64 -26.95 -4.14
C HIS A 242 10.26 -26.23 -2.85
N LEU A 243 10.94 -25.14 -2.51
CA LEU A 243 10.65 -24.31 -1.36
C LEU A 243 10.19 -22.93 -1.83
N PHE A 244 9.03 -22.48 -1.38
CA PHE A 244 8.40 -21.27 -1.86
C PHE A 244 8.19 -20.26 -0.73
N THR A 245 8.42 -18.98 -1.04
CA THR A 245 7.91 -17.88 -0.24
C THR A 245 6.41 -17.69 -0.50
N THR A 246 5.74 -16.88 0.32
CA THR A 246 4.33 -16.55 0.07
C THR A 246 4.13 -15.77 -1.22
N ASP A 247 5.07 -14.89 -1.57
CA ASP A 247 5.02 -14.14 -2.83
C ASP A 247 5.17 -15.07 -4.03
N ASP A 248 6.13 -16.02 -4.00
CA ASP A 248 6.27 -17.05 -5.04
C ASP A 248 4.95 -17.80 -5.28
N ILE A 249 4.23 -18.10 -4.19
CA ILE A 249 2.98 -18.84 -4.22
C ILE A 249 1.85 -17.99 -4.81
N PHE A 250 1.64 -16.78 -4.29
CA PHE A 250 0.51 -15.95 -4.66
C PHE A 250 0.68 -15.24 -6.01
N ASP A 251 1.92 -15.11 -6.51
CA ASP A 251 2.18 -14.62 -7.86
C ASP A 251 1.81 -15.64 -8.94
N GLN A 252 1.71 -16.93 -8.58
CA GLN A 252 1.54 -18.02 -9.55
C GLN A 252 0.24 -18.79 -9.41
N ILE A 253 -0.47 -18.61 -8.31
CA ILE A 253 -1.78 -19.23 -8.13
C ILE A 253 -2.78 -18.62 -9.10
N ASP A 254 -3.50 -19.48 -9.82
CA ASP A 254 -4.63 -19.04 -10.65
C ASP A 254 -5.91 -18.92 -9.79
N ASP A 255 -5.99 -17.85 -8.99
CA ASP A 255 -7.17 -17.51 -8.19
C ASP A 255 -7.89 -16.24 -8.64
N GLY A 256 -7.46 -15.68 -9.77
CA GLY A 256 -7.99 -14.45 -10.35
C GLY A 256 -7.59 -13.17 -9.61
N LEU A 257 -6.63 -13.23 -8.68
CA LEU A 257 -6.02 -12.07 -8.01
C LEU A 257 -4.51 -12.01 -8.35
N PRO A 258 -3.95 -10.81 -8.57
CA PRO A 258 -2.54 -10.63 -8.87
C PRO A 258 -1.71 -10.66 -7.58
N GLY A 259 -0.84 -11.66 -7.42
CA GLY A 259 0.18 -11.65 -6.37
C GLY A 259 -0.35 -11.63 -4.94
N ASN A 260 0.51 -11.29 -3.98
CA ASN A 260 0.19 -11.28 -2.55
C ASN A 260 -0.48 -9.98 -2.07
N VAL A 261 -1.59 -9.57 -2.71
CA VAL A 261 -2.33 -8.31 -2.39
C VAL A 261 -2.67 -8.15 -0.90
N PHE A 262 -2.94 -9.26 -0.21
CA PHE A 262 -3.34 -9.25 1.20
C PHE A 262 -2.16 -9.39 2.18
N LYS A 263 -0.92 -9.41 1.67
CA LYS A 263 0.32 -9.57 2.44
C LYS A 263 0.24 -10.75 3.41
N GLN A 264 -0.29 -11.87 2.93
CA GLN A 264 -0.39 -13.08 3.73
C GLN A 264 1.00 -13.64 3.93
N ASP A 265 1.42 -13.76 5.19
CA ASP A 265 2.66 -14.41 5.58
C ASP A 265 2.44 -15.93 5.83
N PRO A 266 3.50 -16.72 6.05
CA PRO A 266 3.36 -18.15 6.34
C PRO A 266 2.52 -18.47 7.59
N GLY A 267 2.49 -17.59 8.58
CA GLY A 267 1.67 -17.72 9.78
C GLY A 267 0.18 -17.49 9.50
N ASP A 268 -0.16 -16.53 8.64
CA ASP A 268 -1.51 -16.32 8.09
C ASP A 268 -2.00 -17.57 7.35
N ILE A 269 -1.13 -18.21 6.56
CA ILE A 269 -1.45 -19.46 5.87
C ILE A 269 -1.70 -20.59 6.88
N LEU A 270 -0.79 -20.77 7.85
CA LEU A 270 -0.89 -21.82 8.86
C LEU A 270 -2.16 -21.67 9.71
N SER A 271 -2.45 -20.45 10.18
CA SER A 271 -3.64 -20.17 10.98
C SER A 271 -4.92 -20.45 10.19
N THR A 272 -4.97 -20.02 8.92
CA THR A 272 -6.10 -20.32 8.03
C THR A 272 -6.29 -21.82 7.81
N LEU A 273 -5.21 -22.57 7.56
CA LEU A 273 -5.28 -24.04 7.42
C LEU A 273 -5.78 -24.71 8.70
N ASN A 274 -5.35 -24.22 9.86
CA ASN A 274 -5.77 -24.74 11.16
C ASN A 274 -7.25 -24.46 11.43
N GLU A 275 -7.74 -23.25 11.14
CA GLU A 275 -9.16 -22.90 11.26
C GLU A 275 -10.06 -23.78 10.35
N LEU A 276 -9.53 -24.16 9.18
CA LEU A 276 -10.21 -25.08 8.27
C LEU A 276 -10.14 -26.55 8.72
N GLY A 277 -9.51 -26.86 9.87
CA GLY A 277 -9.34 -28.23 10.37
C GLY A 277 -8.44 -29.10 9.47
N MET A 278 -7.55 -28.47 8.69
CA MET A 278 -6.75 -29.16 7.67
C MET A 278 -5.35 -29.56 8.16
N VAL A 279 -5.02 -29.30 9.42
CA VAL A 279 -3.68 -29.49 9.98
C VAL A 279 -3.75 -30.49 11.13
N ARG A 280 -3.16 -31.67 10.94
CA ARG A 280 -3.14 -32.73 11.96
C ARG A 280 -2.20 -32.40 13.12
N ASN A 281 -1.04 -31.86 12.78
CA ASN A 281 0.08 -31.55 13.67
C ASN A 281 0.13 -30.05 14.00
N SER A 282 -1.03 -29.47 14.30
CA SER A 282 -1.18 -28.03 14.54
C SER A 282 -0.32 -27.53 15.70
N LYS A 283 -0.23 -28.29 16.79
CA LYS A 283 0.62 -27.94 17.95
C LYS A 283 2.10 -27.83 17.58
N GLN A 284 2.60 -28.76 16.77
CA GLN A 284 3.98 -28.77 16.29
C GLN A 284 4.26 -27.54 15.44
N LEU A 285 3.42 -27.27 14.44
CA LEU A 285 3.58 -26.14 13.55
C LEU A 285 3.47 -24.79 14.28
N GLN A 286 2.53 -24.65 15.22
CA GLN A 286 2.42 -23.45 16.07
C GLN A 286 3.65 -23.27 16.96
N TYR A 287 4.17 -24.35 17.53
CA TYR A 287 5.39 -24.29 18.34
C TYR A 287 6.61 -23.89 17.51
N LEU A 288 6.78 -24.48 16.32
CA LEU A 288 7.86 -24.13 15.41
C LEU A 288 7.78 -22.65 15.01
N ALA A 289 6.62 -22.20 14.52
CA ALA A 289 6.41 -20.83 14.09
C ALA A 289 6.58 -19.80 15.22
N GLY A 290 6.09 -20.11 16.42
CA GLY A 290 6.03 -19.15 17.52
C GLY A 290 7.21 -19.16 18.48
N ARG A 291 8.03 -20.22 18.50
CA ARG A 291 9.11 -20.39 19.49
C ARG A 291 10.46 -20.78 18.89
N MET A 292 10.48 -21.55 17.81
CA MET A 292 11.73 -22.10 17.26
C MET A 292 12.25 -21.32 16.06
N GLN A 293 11.35 -20.75 15.26
CA GLN A 293 11.70 -19.99 14.09
C GLN A 293 12.60 -18.81 14.45
N ASP A 294 13.73 -18.72 13.74
CA ASP A 294 14.60 -17.57 13.74
C ASP A 294 13.86 -16.37 13.12
N PRO A 295 13.68 -15.26 13.86
CA PRO A 295 12.95 -14.09 13.37
C PRO A 295 13.62 -13.40 12.17
N ASP A 296 14.94 -13.61 11.97
CA ASP A 296 15.68 -13.03 10.85
C ASP A 296 15.55 -13.86 9.57
N GLN A 297 14.94 -15.04 9.64
CA GLN A 297 14.78 -15.98 8.53
C GLN A 297 13.32 -16.12 8.15
N GLN A 298 13.05 -16.29 6.86
CA GLN A 298 11.70 -16.54 6.37
C GLN A 298 11.33 -18.02 6.55
N ILE A 299 10.07 -18.28 6.91
CA ILE A 299 9.49 -19.64 6.81
C ILE A 299 9.19 -19.92 5.34
N LEU A 300 9.72 -21.02 4.82
CA LEU A 300 9.47 -21.47 3.44
C LEU A 300 8.39 -22.55 3.42
N ILE A 301 7.73 -22.70 2.28
CA ILE A 301 6.55 -23.58 2.12
C ILE A 301 6.84 -24.62 1.04
N THR A 302 6.49 -25.88 1.29
CA THR A 302 6.39 -26.93 0.26
C THR A 302 4.91 -27.13 -0.09
N LEU A 303 4.58 -27.34 -1.37
CA LEU A 303 3.17 -27.52 -1.81
C LEU A 303 2.85 -28.94 -2.26
N THR A 304 3.54 -29.43 -3.31
CA THR A 304 3.26 -30.73 -3.96
C THR A 304 4.52 -31.57 -4.04
N PRO A 305 4.44 -32.89 -3.83
CA PRO A 305 3.29 -33.68 -3.36
C PRO A 305 2.97 -33.49 -1.86
N HIS A 306 3.77 -32.70 -1.15
CA HIS A 306 3.71 -32.62 0.31
C HIS A 306 3.58 -31.18 0.79
N PHE A 307 2.39 -30.80 1.24
CA PHE A 307 2.19 -29.48 1.86
C PHE A 307 2.89 -29.46 3.22
N GLY A 308 3.85 -28.56 3.39
CA GLY A 308 4.50 -28.32 4.67
C GLY A 308 5.21 -26.99 4.76
N PHE A 309 5.91 -26.82 5.87
CA PHE A 309 6.64 -25.63 6.22
C PHE A 309 8.07 -26.01 6.61
N LEU A 310 9.03 -25.20 6.18
CA LEU A 310 10.42 -25.28 6.56
C LEU A 310 10.75 -24.11 7.48
N PHE A 311 11.14 -24.43 8.70
CA PHE A 311 11.55 -23.48 9.72
C PHE A 311 13.07 -23.49 9.87
N VAL A 312 13.64 -22.37 10.27
CA VAL A 312 15.07 -22.26 10.61
C VAL A 312 15.18 -21.97 12.09
N ALA A 313 16.03 -22.71 12.80
CA ALA A 313 16.36 -22.46 14.19
C ALA A 313 17.88 -22.40 14.35
N LYS A 314 18.40 -21.40 15.08
CA LYS A 314 19.83 -21.28 15.39
C LYS A 314 20.13 -21.93 16.75
N GLY A 315 21.01 -22.92 16.75
CA GLY A 315 21.63 -23.49 17.93
C GLY A 315 22.97 -22.81 18.25
N LEU A 316 23.65 -23.25 19.30
CA LEU A 316 24.93 -22.66 19.72
C LEU A 316 26.06 -22.88 18.72
N ARG A 317 26.05 -24.03 18.04
CA ARG A 317 27.09 -24.43 17.07
C ARG A 317 26.54 -24.79 15.69
N GLN A 318 25.22 -24.92 15.58
CA GLN A 318 24.59 -25.46 14.38
C GLN A 318 23.38 -24.62 13.98
N ASN A 319 23.14 -24.56 12.67
CA ASN A 319 21.88 -24.07 12.11
C ASN A 319 21.00 -25.28 11.80
N HIS A 320 19.73 -25.21 12.19
CA HIS A 320 18.77 -26.30 12.08
C HIS A 320 17.64 -25.92 11.12
N PHE A 321 17.43 -26.77 10.12
CA PHE A 321 16.34 -26.65 9.16
C PHE A 321 15.30 -27.73 9.47
N ILE A 322 14.13 -27.30 9.91
CA ILE A 322 13.08 -28.16 10.44
C ILE A 322 11.93 -28.19 9.45
N TRP A 323 11.74 -29.33 8.77
CA TRP A 323 10.67 -29.51 7.80
C TRP A 323 9.54 -30.32 8.40
N GLU A 324 8.36 -29.70 8.45
CA GLU A 324 7.15 -30.24 9.04
C GLU A 324 5.97 -30.13 8.07
N LEU A 325 5.38 -31.27 7.73
CA LEU A 325 4.27 -31.33 6.78
C LEU A 325 2.94 -31.39 7.52
N ILE A 326 1.90 -30.73 7.00
CA ILE A 326 0.61 -30.54 7.69
C ILE A 326 -0.16 -31.84 8.01
N ASN A 327 0.26 -32.96 7.41
CA ASN A 327 -0.35 -34.29 7.56
C ASN A 327 0.69 -35.43 7.71
N SER A 328 1.92 -35.13 8.14
CA SER A 328 2.97 -36.14 8.30
C SER A 328 2.96 -36.82 9.67
N HIS A 329 3.61 -37.98 9.73
CA HIS A 329 3.92 -38.73 10.95
C HIS A 329 5.36 -38.51 11.44
N ALA A 330 6.10 -37.59 10.81
CA ALA A 330 7.47 -37.29 11.19
C ALA A 330 7.87 -35.88 10.81
N THR A 331 8.75 -35.31 11.64
CA THR A 331 9.47 -34.06 11.44
C THR A 331 10.89 -34.36 11.00
N TYR A 332 11.38 -33.67 9.98
CA TYR A 332 12.75 -33.81 9.48
C TYR A 332 13.57 -32.62 9.97
N VAL A 333 14.77 -32.88 10.48
CA VAL A 333 15.69 -31.86 10.98
C VAL A 333 17.04 -32.08 10.32
N TRP A 334 17.49 -31.11 9.53
CA TRP A 334 18.85 -31.04 9.02
C TRP A 334 19.64 -30.05 9.85
N SER A 335 20.75 -30.50 10.44
CA SER A 335 21.66 -29.66 11.20
C SER A 335 22.96 -29.49 10.42
N PHE A 336 23.38 -28.24 10.25
CA PHE A 336 24.66 -27.86 9.64
C PHE A 336 25.49 -27.12 10.69
N GLU A 337 26.82 -27.19 10.62
CA GLU A 337 27.66 -26.29 11.41
C GLU A 337 27.34 -24.82 11.06
N ASN A 338 27.49 -23.91 12.02
CA ASN A 338 27.11 -22.50 11.85
C ASN A 338 28.23 -21.63 11.22
N ASP A 339 29.22 -22.26 10.59
CA ASP A 339 30.33 -21.61 9.89
C ASP A 339 29.97 -21.15 8.48
N GLU A 340 29.02 -21.83 7.83
CA GLU A 340 28.45 -21.43 6.55
C GLU A 340 27.25 -20.48 6.68
N ASP A 341 27.02 -19.70 5.61
CA ASP A 341 25.86 -18.81 5.51
C ASP A 341 24.54 -19.59 5.40
N VAL A 342 23.53 -19.12 6.14
CA VAL A 342 22.19 -19.75 6.21
C VAL A 342 21.53 -19.80 4.83
N ALA A 343 21.79 -18.83 3.93
CA ALA A 343 21.19 -18.85 2.60
C ALA A 343 21.79 -19.96 1.72
N GLU A 344 23.09 -20.24 1.84
CA GLU A 344 23.72 -21.38 1.13
C GLU A 344 23.22 -22.72 1.69
N GLN A 345 23.09 -22.84 3.01
CA GLN A 345 22.50 -24.02 3.64
C GLN A 345 21.02 -24.20 3.22
N SER A 346 20.25 -23.11 3.09
CA SER A 346 18.88 -23.15 2.59
C SER A 346 18.81 -23.72 1.16
N LYS A 347 19.73 -23.33 0.27
CA LYS A 347 19.82 -23.91 -1.09
C LYS A 347 20.16 -25.40 -1.06
N LYS A 348 21.03 -25.84 -0.13
CA LYS A 348 21.31 -27.28 0.05
C LYS A 348 20.04 -28.01 0.49
N VAL A 349 19.32 -27.50 1.49
CA VAL A 349 18.06 -28.09 1.98
C VAL A 349 16.99 -28.13 0.89
N GLU A 350 16.88 -27.13 0.03
CA GLU A 350 15.96 -27.17 -1.11
C GLU A 350 16.21 -28.37 -2.02
N ARG A 351 17.49 -28.64 -2.35
CA ARG A 351 17.87 -29.82 -3.15
C ARG A 351 17.53 -31.11 -2.41
N LEU A 352 17.73 -31.18 -1.10
CA LEU A 352 17.37 -32.35 -0.29
C LEU A 352 15.86 -32.60 -0.29
N VAL A 353 15.05 -31.54 -0.18
CA VAL A 353 13.59 -31.62 -0.33
C VAL A 353 13.22 -32.11 -1.72
N GLY A 354 13.89 -31.62 -2.77
CA GLY A 354 13.72 -32.09 -4.15
C GLY A 354 14.00 -33.59 -4.30
N LEU A 355 15.13 -34.07 -3.76
CA LEU A 355 15.47 -35.50 -3.74
C LEU A 355 14.39 -36.34 -3.04
N ILE A 356 13.83 -35.85 -1.93
CA ILE A 356 12.73 -36.53 -1.23
C ILE A 356 11.46 -36.55 -2.11
N HIS A 357 11.16 -35.48 -2.83
CA HIS A 357 10.03 -35.43 -3.76
C HIS A 357 10.19 -36.42 -4.93
N GLU A 358 11.39 -36.53 -5.50
CA GLU A 358 11.67 -37.42 -6.64
C GLU A 358 11.75 -38.90 -6.25
N GLN A 359 12.46 -39.21 -5.17
CA GLN A 359 12.82 -40.59 -4.81
C GLN A 359 11.92 -41.18 -3.72
N GLY A 360 11.24 -40.32 -2.96
CA GLY A 360 10.47 -40.70 -1.79
C GLY A 360 11.29 -40.78 -0.51
N ARG A 361 10.62 -40.57 0.63
CA ARG A 361 11.21 -40.44 1.96
C ARG A 361 12.03 -41.66 2.41
N GLU A 362 11.55 -42.86 2.13
CA GLU A 362 12.22 -44.09 2.59
C GLU A 362 13.52 -44.36 1.81
N LYS A 363 13.52 -44.13 0.49
CA LYS A 363 14.74 -44.23 -0.30
C LYS A 363 15.77 -43.18 0.11
N TYR A 364 15.33 -41.94 0.35
CA TYR A 364 16.22 -40.88 0.85
C TYR A 364 16.89 -41.26 2.18
N LYS A 365 16.14 -41.79 3.16
CA LYS A 365 16.72 -42.24 4.44
C LYS A 365 17.74 -43.36 4.25
N GLN A 366 17.44 -44.34 3.40
CA GLN A 366 18.36 -45.44 3.10
C GLN A 366 19.65 -44.94 2.42
N PHE A 367 19.53 -43.98 1.51
CA PHE A 367 20.67 -43.34 0.87
C PHE A 367 21.53 -42.59 1.89
N TYR A 368 20.92 -41.75 2.74
CA TYR A 368 21.63 -41.02 3.79
C TYR A 368 22.41 -41.96 4.73
N GLN A 369 21.83 -43.09 5.13
CA GLN A 369 22.49 -44.06 6.01
C GLN A 369 23.71 -44.75 5.37
N ARG A 370 23.76 -44.86 4.04
CA ARG A 370 24.87 -45.53 3.32
C ARG A 370 26.07 -44.61 3.14
N ASP A 371 25.86 -43.30 3.09
CA ASP A 371 26.89 -42.30 2.70
C ASP A 371 27.23 -41.29 3.83
N LEU A 372 27.06 -41.70 5.09
CA LEU A 372 27.26 -40.85 6.28
C LEU A 372 28.62 -40.12 6.31
N SER A 373 29.68 -40.71 5.74
CA SER A 373 31.03 -40.15 5.79
C SER A 373 31.29 -38.97 4.84
N GLN A 374 30.37 -38.66 3.92
CA GLN A 374 30.55 -37.62 2.89
C GLN A 374 29.60 -36.42 3.04
N GLN A 375 28.75 -36.41 4.07
CA GLN A 375 27.77 -35.34 4.26
C GLN A 375 28.31 -34.28 5.22
N ASP A 376 28.12 -33.02 4.86
CA ASP A 376 28.41 -31.83 5.68
C ASP A 376 27.25 -31.47 6.64
N TYR A 377 26.27 -32.39 6.79
CA TYR A 377 25.09 -32.19 7.62
C TYR A 377 24.65 -33.47 8.35
N VAL A 378 23.92 -33.26 9.45
CA VAL A 378 23.28 -34.33 10.23
C VAL A 378 21.77 -34.32 9.99
N LEU A 379 21.22 -35.44 9.51
CA LEU A 379 19.78 -35.63 9.40
C LEU A 379 19.25 -36.37 10.64
N ARG A 380 18.26 -35.79 11.31
CA ARG A 380 17.47 -36.43 12.36
C ARG A 380 15.99 -36.43 11.98
N VAL A 381 15.28 -37.51 12.33
CA VAL A 381 13.85 -37.65 12.04
C VAL A 381 13.11 -37.94 13.34
N ILE A 382 12.19 -37.04 13.72
CA ILE A 382 11.35 -37.19 14.90
C ILE A 382 10.02 -37.82 14.48
N VAL A 383 9.85 -39.11 14.76
CA VAL A 383 8.59 -39.83 14.48
C VAL A 383 7.53 -39.45 15.51
N HIS A 384 6.35 -39.07 15.02
CA HIS A 384 5.17 -38.77 15.83
C HIS A 384 4.53 -40.07 16.31
N LYS A 385 4.88 -40.51 17.51
CA LYS A 385 4.26 -41.70 18.12
C LYS A 385 2.79 -41.41 18.48
N HIS A 386 1.91 -42.38 18.29
CA HIS A 386 0.51 -42.35 18.77
C HIS A 386 -0.38 -41.20 18.28
N ALA A 387 -0.05 -40.57 17.15
CA ALA A 387 -0.84 -39.44 16.65
C ALA A 387 -2.30 -39.80 16.24
N ASP A 388 -2.68 -41.09 16.21
CA ASP A 388 -4.06 -41.57 15.98
C ASP A 388 -4.72 -42.16 17.25
N ALA A 389 -3.95 -42.39 18.31
CA ALA A 389 -4.48 -42.92 19.57
C ALA A 389 -4.84 -41.72 20.44
N GLY A 390 -6.08 -41.25 20.36
CA GLY A 390 -6.63 -40.06 21.04
C GLY A 390 -6.59 -40.05 22.58
N VAL A 391 -5.68 -40.80 23.19
CA VAL A 391 -5.52 -41.02 24.63
C VAL A 391 -4.21 -40.42 25.16
N VAL A 392 -3.18 -40.20 24.32
CA VAL A 392 -1.88 -39.64 24.75
C VAL A 392 -1.48 -38.47 23.86
N ASP A 393 -1.37 -37.27 24.44
CA ASP A 393 -0.81 -36.11 23.75
C ASP A 393 0.67 -36.37 23.44
N SER A 394 0.99 -36.58 22.16
CA SER A 394 2.36 -36.91 21.72
C SER A 394 3.26 -35.67 21.59
N PHE A 395 2.68 -34.47 21.68
CA PHE A 395 3.37 -33.21 21.52
C PHE A 395 4.50 -32.96 22.55
N PRO A 396 4.33 -33.22 23.87
CA PRO A 396 5.40 -32.98 24.85
C PRO A 396 6.67 -33.79 24.55
N ASN A 397 6.53 -35.06 24.17
CA ASN A 397 7.66 -35.92 23.81
C ASN A 397 8.30 -35.47 22.49
N TRP A 398 7.50 -35.09 21.50
CA TRP A 398 8.02 -34.50 20.26
C TRP A 398 8.83 -33.22 20.55
N ARG A 399 8.29 -32.33 21.40
CA ARG A 399 8.93 -31.06 21.77
C ARG A 399 10.25 -31.31 22.49
N TYR A 400 10.26 -32.17 23.49
CA TYR A 400 11.47 -32.53 24.24
C TYR A 400 12.58 -33.02 23.30
N ARG A 401 12.25 -33.93 22.38
CA ARG A 401 13.20 -34.46 21.39
C ARG A 401 13.73 -33.37 20.45
N LEU A 402 12.88 -32.43 20.05
CA LEU A 402 13.28 -31.33 19.19
C LEU A 402 14.24 -30.37 19.93
N GLU A 403 13.89 -29.99 21.16
CA GLU A 403 14.73 -29.10 21.99
C GLU A 403 16.09 -29.75 22.29
N GLU A 404 16.13 -31.05 22.59
CA GLU A 404 17.38 -31.80 22.78
C GLU A 404 18.26 -31.86 21.51
N MET A 405 17.67 -31.75 20.31
CA MET A 405 18.42 -31.73 19.06
C MET A 405 19.01 -30.35 18.73
N ILE A 406 18.44 -29.29 19.28
CA ILE A 406 18.75 -27.89 18.91
C ILE A 406 19.62 -27.20 19.98
N GLY A 407 19.40 -27.53 21.25
CA GLY A 407 20.28 -27.12 22.34
C GLY A 407 21.65 -27.75 22.23
#